data_AF-A0A845HLH7-F1
#
_entry.id   AF-A0A845HLH7-F1
#
_cell.length_a   1.000
_cell.length_b   1.000
_cell.length_c   1.000
_cell.angle_alpha   90.00
_cell.angle_beta   90.00
_cell.angle_gamma   90.00
#
_symmetry.space_group_name_H-M   'P 1'
#
loop_
_entity.id
_entity.type
_entity.pdbx_description
1 polymer ?
#
loop_
_entity_poly.entity_id
_entity_poly.type
_entity_poly.pdbx_seq_one_letter_code
_entity_poly.pdbx_strand_id
1 'polypeptide(L)'
;MNSKPGIRDWALAAIGIMFVVMGLVILPHDLNTGVTTIAFFGACAAAGIATIVRKLRYARQSVQGVTVVGGVRIRPSRLRLALFGGGLLGLGAVLLAFSPAAPDLVWYSFWVIAGAGALVLAGVATGLLPNQYIEFTPEGLMFGFRGWAVLLPWDRIARVAAGELHRNPALLLRLDGPETFQVTPPAKQKKFLKYVDQCRGWVGADMFLMTTHFGIDLPLLVAAIGRYMEDREARAGLLPA
;
A
#
# COMPACT_ATOMS: atom_id res chain seq x y z
N MET A 1 3.85 -5.37 -14.49
CA MET A 1 2.94 -4.28 -14.06
C MET A 1 2.31 -3.64 -15.29
N ASN A 2 0.97 -3.49 -15.34
CA ASN A 2 0.34 -2.66 -16.38
C ASN A 2 0.45 -1.19 -15.95
N SER A 3 1.47 -0.50 -16.46
CA SER A 3 1.76 0.90 -16.12
C SER A 3 0.75 1.87 -16.73
N LYS A 4 -0.06 1.45 -17.70
CA LYS A 4 -1.09 2.29 -18.31
C LYS A 4 -2.43 2.08 -17.60
N PRO A 5 -3.21 3.15 -17.35
CA PRO A 5 -4.58 3.01 -16.89
C PRO A 5 -5.38 2.18 -17.89
N GLY A 6 -6.07 1.15 -17.40
CA GLY A 6 -6.94 0.33 -18.24
C GLY A 6 -8.30 0.99 -18.45
N ILE A 7 -9.08 0.47 -19.41
CA ILE A 7 -10.48 0.89 -19.64
C ILE A 7 -11.29 0.80 -18.34
N ARG A 8 -11.07 -0.25 -17.54
CA ARG A 8 -11.74 -0.45 -16.25
C ARG A 8 -11.43 0.66 -15.24
N ASP A 9 -10.20 1.17 -15.21
CA ASP A 9 -9.81 2.24 -14.28
C ASP A 9 -10.54 3.55 -14.66
N TRP A 10 -10.57 3.87 -15.96
CA TRP A 10 -11.31 5.01 -16.49
C TRP A 10 -12.82 4.89 -16.28
N ALA A 11 -13.41 3.72 -16.54
CA ALA A 11 -14.82 3.48 -16.36
C ALA A 11 -15.25 3.69 -14.89
N LEU A 12 -14.47 3.18 -13.93
CA LEU A 12 -14.78 3.36 -12.51
C LEU A 12 -14.71 4.82 -12.07
N ALA A 13 -13.72 5.56 -12.55
CA ALA A 13 -13.62 7.00 -12.27
C ALA A 13 -14.80 7.77 -12.91
N ALA A 14 -15.13 7.49 -14.17
CA ALA A 14 -16.23 8.14 -14.88
C ALA A 14 -17.59 7.87 -14.23
N ILE A 15 -17.87 6.61 -13.87
CA ILE A 15 -19.10 6.23 -13.16
C ILE A 15 -19.17 6.96 -11.81
N GLY A 16 -18.08 6.97 -11.04
CA GLY A 16 -18.04 7.69 -9.77
C GLY A 16 -18.33 9.19 -9.93
N ILE A 17 -17.71 9.85 -10.91
CA ILE A 17 -17.93 11.27 -11.21
C ILE A 17 -19.39 11.53 -11.62
N MET A 18 -19.96 10.68 -12.48
CA MET A 18 -21.35 10.79 -12.91
C MET A 18 -22.32 10.73 -11.72
N PHE A 19 -22.14 9.79 -10.80
CA PHE A 19 -22.98 9.70 -9.60
C PHE A 19 -22.78 10.89 -8.65
N VAL A 20 -21.57 11.45 -8.57
CA VAL A 20 -21.35 12.71 -7.82
C VAL A 20 -22.16 13.85 -8.43
N VAL A 21 -22.15 14.00 -9.76
CA VAL A 21 -22.95 15.02 -10.45
C VAL A 21 -24.45 14.81 -10.23
N MET A 22 -24.93 13.57 -10.33
CA MET A 22 -26.33 13.25 -10.02
C MET A 22 -26.69 13.58 -8.56
N GLY A 23 -25.81 13.25 -7.62
CA GLY A 23 -26.00 13.59 -6.21
C GLY A 23 -26.09 15.10 -5.97
N LEU A 24 -25.31 15.92 -6.68
CA LEU A 24 -25.39 17.38 -6.63
C LEU A 24 -26.73 17.92 -7.16
N VAL A 25 -27.31 17.27 -8.18
CA VAL A 25 -28.63 17.63 -8.72
C VAL A 25 -29.76 17.21 -7.76
N ILE A 26 -29.60 16.11 -7.03
CA ILE A 26 -30.59 15.62 -6.05
C ILE A 26 -30.56 16.45 -4.77
N LEU A 27 -29.39 16.95 -4.38
CA LEU A 27 -29.14 17.65 -3.11
C LEU A 27 -30.15 18.75 -2.74
N PRO A 28 -30.66 19.59 -3.67
CA PRO A 28 -31.66 20.63 -3.35
C PRO A 28 -33.04 20.08 -3.01
N HIS A 29 -33.37 18.85 -3.44
CA HIS A 29 -34.69 18.24 -3.27
C HIS A 29 -34.72 17.20 -2.16
N ASP A 30 -33.63 16.44 -2.01
CA ASP A 30 -33.46 15.44 -0.96
C ASP A 30 -32.01 15.47 -0.47
N LEU A 31 -31.83 16.10 0.70
CA LEU A 31 -30.52 16.28 1.31
C LEU A 31 -29.88 14.93 1.68
N ASN A 32 -30.68 13.98 2.21
CA ASN A 32 -30.19 12.69 2.69
C ASN A 32 -29.64 11.86 1.54
N THR A 33 -30.43 11.72 0.47
CA THR A 33 -30.03 10.98 -0.73
C THR A 33 -28.88 11.68 -1.45
N GLY A 34 -28.93 13.00 -1.59
CA GLY A 34 -27.87 13.80 -2.22
C GLY A 34 -26.51 13.65 -1.52
N VAL A 35 -26.46 13.90 -0.20
CA VAL A 35 -25.22 13.81 0.59
C VAL A 35 -24.65 12.39 0.58
N THR A 36 -25.49 11.38 0.79
CA THR A 36 -25.05 9.97 0.82
C THR A 36 -24.44 9.57 -0.53
N THR A 37 -25.11 9.95 -1.63
CA THR A 37 -24.65 9.66 -3.00
C THR A 37 -23.31 10.35 -3.27
N ILE A 38 -23.18 11.64 -2.97
CA ILE A 38 -21.94 12.40 -3.17
C ILE A 38 -20.81 11.82 -2.33
N ALA A 39 -21.06 11.51 -1.06
CA ALA A 39 -20.03 11.01 -0.14
C ALA A 39 -19.48 9.64 -0.60
N PHE A 40 -20.37 8.68 -0.86
CA PHE A 40 -19.98 7.33 -1.26
C PHE A 40 -19.30 7.33 -2.64
N PHE A 41 -19.98 7.85 -3.66
CA PHE A 41 -19.45 7.83 -5.01
C PHE A 41 -18.28 8.79 -5.20
N GLY A 42 -18.22 9.88 -4.42
CA GLY A 42 -17.07 10.78 -4.36
C GLY A 42 -15.82 10.10 -3.82
N ALA A 43 -15.94 9.30 -2.75
CA ALA A 43 -14.84 8.49 -2.24
C ALA A 43 -14.37 7.45 -3.28
N CYS A 44 -15.30 6.79 -3.97
CA CYS A 44 -14.96 5.85 -5.05
C CYS A 44 -14.29 6.55 -6.24
N ALA A 45 -14.80 7.71 -6.66
CA ALA A 45 -14.22 8.51 -7.74
C ALA A 45 -12.80 8.96 -7.38
N ALA A 46 -12.59 9.47 -6.17
CA ALA A 46 -11.29 9.87 -5.67
C ALA A 46 -10.28 8.70 -5.70
N ALA A 47 -10.68 7.50 -5.27
CA ALA A 47 -9.83 6.31 -5.33
C ALA A 47 -9.50 5.88 -6.78
N GLY A 48 -10.48 5.95 -7.68
CA GLY A 48 -10.30 5.67 -9.11
C GLY A 48 -9.34 6.66 -9.77
N ILE A 49 -9.56 7.96 -9.56
CA ILE A 49 -8.70 9.04 -10.07
C ILE A 49 -7.29 8.90 -9.51
N ALA A 50 -7.12 8.65 -8.21
CA ALA A 50 -5.81 8.43 -7.60
C ALA A 50 -5.06 7.24 -8.24
N THR A 51 -5.78 6.17 -8.60
CA THR A 51 -5.21 5.03 -9.32
C THR A 51 -4.76 5.40 -10.73
N ILE A 52 -5.57 6.15 -11.49
CA ILE A 52 -5.23 6.63 -12.83
C ILE A 52 -4.01 7.53 -12.78
N VAL A 53 -4.01 8.55 -11.91
CA VAL A 53 -2.91 9.51 -11.74
C VAL A 53 -1.62 8.77 -11.36
N ARG A 54 -1.68 7.80 -10.44
CA ARG A 54 -0.54 6.95 -10.09
C ARG A 54 0.02 6.20 -11.31
N LYS A 55 -0.84 5.52 -12.08
CA LYS A 55 -0.41 4.77 -13.27
C LYS A 55 0.20 5.68 -14.34
N LEU A 56 -0.43 6.83 -14.62
CA LEU A 56 0.12 7.82 -15.53
C LEU A 56 1.48 8.35 -15.06
N ARG A 57 1.65 8.60 -13.76
CA ARG A 57 2.95 8.99 -13.18
C ARG A 57 4.01 7.90 -13.41
N TYR A 58 3.67 6.63 -13.15
CA TYR A 58 4.59 5.51 -13.35
C TYR A 58 4.96 5.31 -14.83
N ALA A 59 4.02 5.52 -15.75
CA ALA A 59 4.29 5.41 -17.18
C ALA A 59 5.25 6.50 -17.69
N ARG A 60 5.30 7.66 -17.03
CA ARG A 60 6.19 8.78 -17.38
C ARG A 60 7.58 8.69 -16.73
N GLN A 61 7.77 7.80 -15.77
CA GLN A 61 9.04 7.65 -15.07
C GLN A 61 10.02 6.83 -15.92
N SER A 62 10.99 7.50 -16.55
CA SER A 62 12.22 6.87 -17.02
C SER A 62 13.22 6.85 -15.86
N VAL A 63 13.46 5.66 -15.30
CA VAL A 63 14.44 5.51 -14.22
C VAL A 63 15.83 5.45 -14.85
N GLN A 64 16.52 6.60 -14.96
CA GLN A 64 17.85 6.71 -15.57
C GLN A 64 19.01 6.57 -14.56
N GLY A 65 18.71 6.56 -13.27
CA GLY A 65 19.67 6.32 -12.19
C GLY A 65 18.98 6.41 -10.83
N VAL A 66 19.29 5.48 -9.93
CA VAL A 66 18.74 5.48 -8.57
C VAL A 66 19.87 5.44 -7.57
N THR A 67 19.98 6.50 -6.77
CA THR A 67 20.85 6.54 -5.58
C THR A 67 19.97 6.46 -4.35
N VAL A 68 20.26 5.50 -3.48
CA VAL A 68 19.59 5.34 -2.19
C VAL A 68 20.60 5.65 -1.10
N VAL A 69 20.18 6.43 -0.10
CA VAL A 69 20.98 6.66 1.11
C VAL A 69 20.89 5.40 1.98
N GLY A 70 22.03 4.76 2.22
CA GLY A 70 22.10 3.56 3.05
C GLY A 70 21.92 3.84 4.54
N GLY A 71 21.55 2.81 5.30
CA GLY A 71 21.35 2.87 6.76
C GLY A 71 20.11 3.65 7.23
N VAL A 72 19.32 4.22 6.31
CA VAL A 72 18.10 4.96 6.66
C VAL A 72 16.89 4.03 6.67
N ARG A 73 16.19 3.98 7.82
CA ARG A 73 14.93 3.26 7.97
C ARG A 73 13.79 4.00 7.32
N ILE A 74 13.33 3.49 6.18
CA ILE A 74 12.15 3.98 5.51
C ILE A 74 10.92 3.32 6.13
N ARG A 75 10.09 4.12 6.79
CA ARG A 75 8.85 3.68 7.44
C ARG A 75 7.63 4.15 6.63
N PRO A 76 6.51 3.42 6.69
CA PRO A 76 5.26 3.94 6.17
C PRO A 76 4.87 5.23 6.88
N SER A 77 4.24 6.14 6.14
CA SER A 77 3.75 7.40 6.68
C SER A 77 2.54 7.16 7.59
N ARG A 78 2.70 7.46 8.88
CA ARG A 78 1.60 7.48 9.86
C ARG A 78 0.49 8.43 9.44
N LEU A 79 0.84 9.59 8.88
CA LEU A 79 -0.13 10.57 8.40
C LEU A 79 -1.00 9.99 7.28
N ARG A 80 -0.42 9.30 6.29
CA ARG A 80 -1.21 8.67 5.21
C ARG A 80 -2.16 7.60 5.74
N LEU A 81 -1.72 6.80 6.72
CA LEU A 81 -2.59 5.82 7.37
C LEU A 81 -3.69 6.48 8.20
N ALA A 82 -3.37 7.57 8.92
CA ALA A 82 -4.35 8.33 9.68
C ALA A 82 -5.38 9.01 8.77
N LEU A 83 -4.96 9.60 7.66
CA LEU A 83 -5.86 10.19 6.66
C LEU A 83 -6.76 9.11 6.02
N PHE A 84 -6.23 7.93 5.73
CA PHE A 84 -7.03 6.82 5.23
C PHE A 84 -8.07 6.34 6.27
N GLY A 85 -7.66 6.11 7.52
CA GLY A 85 -8.56 5.72 8.60
C GLY A 85 -9.62 6.79 8.92
N GLY A 86 -9.20 8.06 8.95
CA GLY A 86 -10.10 9.21 9.13
C GLY A 86 -11.08 9.38 7.98
N GLY A 87 -10.63 9.18 6.74
CA GLY A 87 -11.51 9.18 5.57
C GLY A 87 -12.57 8.08 5.62
N LEU A 88 -12.21 6.86 6.02
CA LEU A 88 -13.16 5.76 6.20
C LEU A 88 -14.13 6.03 7.35
N LEU A 89 -13.64 6.51 8.49
CA LEU A 89 -14.47 6.84 9.65
C LEU A 89 -15.47 7.95 9.30
N GLY A 90 -14.98 9.03 8.69
CA GLY A 90 -15.80 10.16 8.24
C GLY A 90 -16.84 9.73 7.21
N LEU A 91 -16.45 8.92 6.22
CA LEU A 91 -17.37 8.38 5.23
C LEU A 91 -18.47 7.55 5.90
N GLY A 92 -18.12 6.57 6.73
CA GLY A 92 -19.10 5.73 7.42
C GLY A 92 -20.03 6.54 8.31
N ALA A 93 -19.51 7.55 9.02
CA ALA A 93 -20.32 8.44 9.86
C ALA A 93 -21.32 9.28 9.03
N VAL A 94 -20.90 9.82 7.88
CA VAL A 94 -21.79 10.54 6.97
C VAL A 94 -22.89 9.61 6.44
N LEU A 95 -22.54 8.40 6.02
CA LEU A 95 -23.53 7.43 5.53
C LEU A 95 -24.54 7.05 6.61
N LEU A 96 -24.10 6.85 7.86
CA LEU A 96 -24.99 6.55 8.98
C LEU A 96 -25.93 7.72 9.32
N ALA A 97 -25.42 8.96 9.28
CA ALA A 97 -26.20 10.14 9.63
C ALA A 97 -27.26 10.49 8.57
N PHE A 98 -26.93 10.32 7.29
CA PHE A 98 -27.76 10.76 6.16
C PHE A 98 -28.52 9.64 5.47
N SER A 99 -28.43 8.39 5.95
CA SER A 99 -29.22 7.26 5.43
C SER A 99 -29.93 6.45 6.54
N PRO A 100 -30.78 7.08 7.37
CA PRO A 100 -31.48 6.39 8.46
C PRO A 100 -32.51 5.36 7.97
N ALA A 101 -33.03 5.53 6.75
CA ALA A 101 -33.99 4.63 6.13
C ALA A 101 -33.32 3.56 5.23
N ALA A 102 -31.99 3.43 5.28
CA ALA A 102 -31.31 2.37 4.54
C ALA A 102 -31.76 0.99 5.02
N PRO A 103 -31.90 0.00 4.13
CA PRO A 103 -32.14 -1.38 4.53
C PRO A 103 -31.09 -1.87 5.52
N ASP A 104 -31.48 -2.73 6.47
CA ASP A 104 -30.63 -3.17 7.59
C ASP A 104 -29.24 -3.62 7.15
N LEU A 105 -29.16 -4.43 6.08
CA LEU A 105 -27.89 -4.92 5.54
C LEU A 105 -26.97 -3.79 5.07
N VAL A 106 -27.54 -2.78 4.39
CA VAL A 106 -26.80 -1.61 3.92
C VAL A 106 -26.36 -0.77 5.12
N TRP A 107 -27.24 -0.61 6.10
CA TRP A 107 -26.94 0.13 7.33
C TRP A 107 -25.80 -0.51 8.14
N TYR A 108 -25.79 -1.84 8.28
CA TYR A 108 -24.67 -2.57 8.91
C TYR A 108 -23.36 -2.39 8.14
N SER A 109 -23.41 -2.29 6.80
CA SER A 109 -22.20 -2.04 6.01
C SER A 109 -21.55 -0.68 6.33
N PHE A 110 -22.35 0.34 6.65
CA PHE A 110 -21.84 1.65 7.03
C PHE A 110 -21.11 1.62 8.38
N TRP A 111 -21.64 0.85 9.34
CA TRP A 111 -20.95 0.57 10.60
C TRP A 111 -19.63 -0.17 10.40
N VAL A 112 -19.59 -1.14 9.48
CA VAL A 112 -18.34 -1.83 9.15
C VAL A 112 -17.30 -0.85 8.58
N ILE A 113 -17.70 0.06 7.69
CA ILE A 113 -16.82 1.09 7.14
C ILE A 113 -16.30 2.03 8.24
N ALA A 114 -17.21 2.57 9.07
CA ALA A 114 -16.85 3.45 10.17
C ALA A 114 -15.93 2.75 11.18
N GLY A 115 -16.29 1.52 11.57
CA GLY A 115 -15.53 0.68 12.48
C GLY A 115 -14.14 0.34 11.95
N ALA A 116 -14.00 0.01 10.67
CA ALA A 116 -12.70 -0.19 10.03
C ALA A 116 -11.83 1.07 10.09
N GLY A 117 -12.40 2.24 9.82
CA GLY A 117 -11.72 3.53 9.96
C GLY A 117 -11.24 3.79 11.39
N ALA A 118 -12.12 3.58 12.37
CA ALA A 118 -11.80 3.72 13.79
C ALA A 118 -10.68 2.76 14.24
N LEU A 119 -10.71 1.50 13.80
CA LEU A 119 -9.68 0.51 14.11
C LEU A 119 -8.33 0.89 13.51
N VAL A 120 -8.29 1.39 12.27
CA VAL A 120 -7.06 1.90 11.65
C VAL A 120 -6.49 3.08 12.46
N LEU A 121 -7.33 4.04 12.84
CA LEU A 121 -6.93 5.19 13.65
C LEU A 121 -6.41 4.77 15.03
N ALA A 122 -7.10 3.86 15.72
CA ALA A 122 -6.66 3.31 17.00
C ALA A 122 -5.30 2.59 16.84
N GLY A 123 -5.12 1.83 15.76
CA GLY A 123 -3.84 1.19 15.43
C GLY A 123 -2.71 2.19 15.23
N VAL A 124 -2.98 3.33 14.58
CA VAL A 124 -2.00 4.41 14.42
C VAL A 124 -1.70 5.09 15.76
N ALA A 125 -2.73 5.43 16.53
CA ALA A 125 -2.60 6.10 17.83
C ALA A 125 -1.82 5.27 18.86
N THR A 126 -2.04 3.95 18.88
CA THR A 126 -1.33 3.01 19.76
C THR A 126 0.07 2.61 19.24
N GLY A 127 0.46 3.10 18.06
CA GLY A 127 1.72 2.73 17.41
C GLY A 127 1.79 1.26 16.97
N LEU A 128 0.64 0.57 16.89
CA LEU A 128 0.53 -0.75 16.27
C LEU A 128 0.68 -0.65 14.74
N LEU A 129 0.33 0.49 14.15
CA LEU A 129 0.48 0.80 12.74
C LEU A 129 1.26 2.11 12.53
N PRO A 130 2.15 2.19 11.52
CA PRO A 130 2.71 1.08 10.77
C PRO A 130 3.73 0.29 11.61
N ASN A 131 3.78 -1.02 11.39
CA ASN A 131 4.70 -1.91 12.09
C ASN A 131 5.86 -2.41 11.22
N GLN A 132 6.06 -1.85 10.03
CA GLN A 132 7.07 -2.29 9.07
C GLN A 132 8.08 -1.18 8.77
N TYR A 133 9.28 -1.58 8.37
CA TYR A 133 10.26 -0.69 7.76
C TYR A 133 11.12 -1.44 6.74
N ILE A 134 11.71 -0.69 5.81
CA ILE A 134 12.77 -1.19 4.95
C ILE A 134 14.02 -0.34 5.16
N GLU A 135 15.18 -0.95 5.05
CA GLU A 135 16.47 -0.29 5.22
C GLU A 135 17.46 -0.92 4.25
N PHE A 136 18.17 -0.08 3.49
CA PHE A 136 19.18 -0.52 2.53
C PHE A 136 20.52 -0.57 3.24
N THR A 137 21.13 -1.75 3.34
CA THR A 137 22.47 -1.93 3.89
C THR A 137 23.42 -2.50 2.84
N PRO A 138 24.74 -2.36 3.01
CA PRO A 138 25.71 -2.94 2.09
C PRO A 138 25.56 -4.47 1.94
N GLU A 139 25.20 -5.16 3.02
CA GLU A 139 25.04 -6.61 3.06
C GLU A 139 23.73 -7.08 2.42
N GLY A 140 22.67 -6.28 2.51
CA GLY A 140 21.36 -6.68 2.01
C GLY A 140 20.25 -5.66 2.20
N LEU A 141 19.04 -6.06 1.81
CA LEU A 141 17.82 -5.33 2.12
C LEU A 141 17.31 -5.80 3.48
N MET A 142 17.34 -4.93 4.49
CA MET A 142 16.77 -5.22 5.79
C MET A 142 15.26 -4.97 5.75
N PHE A 143 14.49 -6.00 6.03
CA PHE A 143 13.04 -5.91 6.15
C PHE A 143 12.62 -6.09 7.61
N GLY A 144 12.09 -5.02 8.19
CA GLY A 144 11.75 -4.95 9.60
C GLY A 144 10.26 -5.02 9.85
N PHE A 145 9.89 -5.71 10.93
CA PHE A 145 8.56 -5.74 11.52
C PHE A 145 8.62 -5.35 13.00
N ARG A 146 7.46 -5.12 13.62
CA ARG A 146 7.39 -4.96 15.08
C ARG A 146 7.84 -6.25 15.76
N GLY A 147 8.99 -6.19 16.42
CA GLY A 147 9.56 -7.26 17.23
C GLY A 147 10.40 -8.29 16.47
N TRP A 148 10.63 -8.13 15.17
CA TRP A 148 11.60 -8.92 14.42
C TRP A 148 12.01 -8.24 13.11
N ALA A 149 13.21 -8.52 12.61
CA ALA A 149 13.69 -8.07 11.32
C ALA A 149 14.41 -9.22 10.61
N VAL A 150 14.51 -9.15 9.29
CA VAL A 150 15.24 -10.10 8.46
C VAL A 150 16.16 -9.35 7.51
N LEU A 151 17.43 -9.76 7.46
CA LEU A 151 18.35 -9.30 6.43
C LEU A 151 18.17 -10.19 5.20
N LEU A 152 17.84 -9.59 4.05
CA LEU A 152 17.76 -10.26 2.76
C LEU A 152 19.06 -9.99 1.99
N PRO A 153 20.01 -10.94 1.93
CA PRO A 153 21.28 -10.72 1.24
C PRO A 153 21.04 -10.41 -0.25
N TRP A 154 21.74 -9.42 -0.80
CA TRP A 154 21.53 -8.98 -2.19
C TRP A 154 21.72 -10.11 -3.21
N ASP A 155 22.67 -11.01 -2.93
CA ASP A 155 23.02 -12.19 -3.74
C ASP A 155 22.01 -13.34 -3.62
N ARG A 156 21.07 -13.27 -2.67
CA ARG A 156 20.04 -14.30 -2.42
C ARG A 156 18.63 -13.83 -2.76
N ILE A 157 18.49 -12.64 -3.35
CA ILE A 157 17.24 -12.18 -3.95
C ILE A 157 17.21 -12.72 -5.39
N ALA A 158 16.51 -13.82 -5.60
CA ALA A 158 16.40 -14.48 -6.91
C ALA A 158 15.74 -13.59 -7.97
N ARG A 159 14.72 -12.83 -7.57
CA ARG A 159 13.95 -11.97 -8.48
C ARG A 159 13.28 -10.84 -7.73
N VAL A 160 13.36 -9.64 -8.31
CA VAL A 160 12.53 -8.49 -7.95
C VAL A 160 11.56 -8.16 -9.08
N ALA A 161 10.30 -7.89 -8.75
CA ALA A 161 9.30 -7.54 -9.75
C ALA A 161 8.30 -6.49 -9.24
N ALA A 162 7.85 -5.63 -10.17
CA ALA A 162 6.71 -4.75 -9.96
C ALA A 162 5.40 -5.51 -10.23
N GLY A 163 4.56 -5.64 -9.21
CA GLY A 163 3.23 -6.24 -9.27
C GLY A 163 2.11 -5.28 -8.85
N GLU A 164 0.88 -5.77 -8.90
CA GLU A 164 -0.28 -5.14 -8.29
C GLU A 164 -1.06 -6.18 -7.48
N LEU A 165 -1.46 -5.83 -6.24
CA LEU A 165 -2.33 -6.64 -5.40
C LEU A 165 -3.57 -5.81 -5.04
N HIS A 166 -4.76 -6.27 -5.42
CA HIS A 166 -6.01 -5.52 -5.25
C HIS A 166 -5.91 -4.05 -5.75
N ARG A 167 -5.27 -3.83 -6.91
CA ARG A 167 -4.98 -2.51 -7.51
C ARG A 167 -4.03 -1.61 -6.72
N ASN A 168 -3.39 -2.12 -5.68
CA ASN A 168 -2.29 -1.44 -4.99
C ASN A 168 -0.94 -1.87 -5.58
N PRO A 169 0.00 -0.94 -5.75
CA PRO A 169 1.36 -1.27 -6.19
C PRO A 169 2.03 -2.17 -5.15
N ALA A 170 2.59 -3.27 -5.62
CA ALA A 170 3.24 -4.28 -4.82
C ALA A 170 4.65 -4.54 -5.34
N LEU A 171 5.66 -4.39 -4.49
CA LEU A 171 6.96 -5.01 -4.72
C LEU A 171 6.79 -6.50 -4.45
N LEU A 172 7.24 -7.34 -5.38
CA LEU A 172 7.24 -8.79 -5.25
C LEU A 172 8.69 -9.28 -5.28
N LEU A 173 9.08 -10.07 -4.27
CA LEU A 173 10.41 -10.64 -4.16
C LEU A 173 10.33 -12.17 -4.18
N ARG A 174 11.24 -12.81 -4.91
CA ARG A 174 11.56 -14.24 -4.76
C ARG A 174 12.96 -14.38 -4.18
N LEU A 175 13.12 -15.34 -3.29
CA LEU A 175 14.31 -15.53 -2.48
C LEU A 175 14.90 -16.92 -2.74
N ASP A 176 16.23 -17.01 -2.76
CA ASP A 176 16.95 -18.28 -2.86
C ASP A 176 17.39 -18.73 -1.47
N GLY A 177 16.82 -19.85 -1.01
CA GLY A 177 17.11 -20.45 0.30
C GLY A 177 16.75 -19.55 1.49
N PRO A 178 15.47 -19.14 1.66
CA PRO A 178 15.05 -18.25 2.76
C PRO A 178 15.34 -18.81 4.15
N GLU A 179 15.48 -20.12 4.31
CA GLU A 179 15.86 -20.78 5.56
C GLU A 179 17.24 -20.37 6.09
N THR A 180 18.13 -19.89 5.22
CA THR A 180 19.49 -19.47 5.61
C THR A 180 19.57 -17.98 5.98
N PHE A 181 18.46 -17.24 5.94
CA PHE A 181 18.48 -15.80 6.13
C PHE A 181 18.61 -15.43 7.62
N GLN A 182 19.33 -14.35 7.90
CA GLN A 182 19.53 -13.87 9.26
C GLN A 182 18.28 -13.12 9.75
N VAL A 183 17.57 -13.73 10.70
CA VAL A 183 16.42 -13.12 11.37
C VAL A 183 16.82 -12.69 12.79
N THR A 184 16.49 -11.46 13.14
CA THR A 184 16.74 -10.89 14.47
C THR A 184 15.41 -10.62 15.18
N PRO A 185 15.14 -11.23 16.34
CA PRO A 185 15.95 -12.24 17.02
C PRO A 185 15.84 -13.63 16.34
N PRO A 186 16.87 -14.51 16.44
CA PRO A 186 16.89 -15.82 15.76
C PRO A 186 15.70 -16.73 16.10
N ALA A 187 15.15 -16.59 17.30
CA ALA A 187 13.93 -17.30 17.72
C ALA A 187 12.71 -17.04 16.81
N LYS A 188 12.75 -16.00 15.98
CA LYS A 188 11.67 -15.65 15.03
C LYS A 188 11.88 -16.24 13.63
N GLN A 189 12.90 -17.08 13.40
CA GLN A 189 13.12 -17.75 12.11
C GLN A 189 11.88 -18.50 11.62
N LYS A 190 11.25 -19.30 12.47
CA LYS A 190 10.01 -20.04 12.13
C LYS A 190 8.87 -19.10 11.72
N LYS A 191 8.80 -17.90 12.32
CA LYS A 191 7.79 -16.90 11.98
C LYS A 191 8.06 -16.28 10.61
N PHE A 192 9.32 -16.01 10.29
CA PHE A 192 9.73 -15.56 8.96
C PHE A 192 9.39 -16.59 7.88
N LEU A 193 9.75 -17.86 8.08
CA LEU A 193 9.44 -18.93 7.13
C LEU A 193 7.92 -19.09 6.92
N LYS A 194 7.13 -19.07 8.00
CA LYS A 194 5.67 -19.07 7.89
C LYS A 194 5.15 -17.89 7.08
N TYR A 195 5.73 -16.70 7.24
CA TYR A 195 5.37 -15.52 6.46
C TYR A 195 5.70 -15.72 4.96
N VAL A 196 6.85 -16.32 4.64
CA VAL A 196 7.23 -16.65 3.26
C VAL A 196 6.23 -17.62 2.62
N ASP A 197 5.88 -18.70 3.33
CA ASP A 197 4.92 -19.69 2.83
C ASP A 197 3.52 -19.07 2.61
N GLN A 198 3.10 -18.19 3.52
CA GLN A 198 1.85 -17.45 3.39
C GLN A 198 1.86 -16.52 2.17
N CYS A 199 2.96 -15.81 1.93
CA CYS A 199 3.11 -14.95 0.75
C CYS A 199 3.09 -15.76 -0.55
N ARG A 200 3.73 -16.94 -0.57
CA ARG A 200 3.71 -17.86 -1.71
C ARG A 200 2.28 -18.30 -2.02
N GLY A 201 1.54 -18.73 -1.00
CA GLY A 201 0.15 -19.17 -1.16
C GLY A 201 -0.80 -18.07 -1.63
N TRP A 202 -0.58 -16.82 -1.22
CA TRP A 202 -1.49 -15.71 -1.52
C TRP A 202 -1.17 -14.97 -2.83
N VAL A 203 0.12 -14.78 -3.13
CA VAL A 203 0.57 -13.85 -4.18
C VAL A 203 1.58 -14.51 -5.14
N GLY A 204 2.05 -15.73 -4.85
CA GLY A 204 3.04 -16.43 -5.69
C GLY A 204 4.46 -15.83 -5.61
N ALA A 205 4.74 -15.07 -4.54
CA ALA A 205 6.02 -14.45 -4.23
C ALA A 205 6.42 -14.77 -2.78
N ASP A 206 7.71 -14.75 -2.48
CA ASP A 206 8.23 -15.11 -1.17
C ASP A 206 8.06 -13.97 -0.16
N MET A 207 8.12 -12.74 -0.64
CA MET A 207 7.77 -11.55 0.12
C MET A 207 7.07 -10.54 -0.78
N PHE A 208 6.21 -9.71 -0.18
CA PHE A 208 5.64 -8.57 -0.87
C PHE A 208 5.60 -7.32 0.02
N LEU A 209 5.68 -6.15 -0.63
CA LEU A 209 5.56 -4.85 0.03
C LEU A 209 4.59 -3.95 -0.71
N MET A 210 3.55 -3.46 -0.02
CA MET A 210 2.68 -2.42 -0.56
C MET A 210 3.36 -1.05 -0.43
N THR A 211 3.74 -0.45 -1.55
CA THR A 211 4.58 0.77 -1.53
C THR A 211 3.81 2.06 -1.26
N THR A 212 2.47 2.05 -1.42
CA THR A 212 1.58 3.20 -1.25
C THR A 212 1.79 3.95 0.07
N HIS A 213 1.96 3.20 1.16
CA HIS A 213 2.12 3.78 2.49
C HIS A 213 3.55 4.24 2.77
N PHE A 214 4.56 3.69 2.09
CA PHE A 214 5.96 4.11 2.20
C PHE A 214 6.25 5.43 1.49
N GLY A 215 5.37 5.85 0.58
CA GLY A 215 5.62 7.04 -0.23
C GLY A 215 6.75 6.89 -1.24
N ILE A 216 7.15 5.65 -1.51
CA ILE A 216 8.11 5.30 -2.54
C ILE A 216 7.36 4.84 -3.78
N ASP A 217 7.76 5.35 -4.94
CA ASP A 217 7.23 4.88 -6.21
C ASP A 217 7.78 3.49 -6.54
N LEU A 218 6.89 2.55 -6.86
CA LEU A 218 7.26 1.16 -7.09
C LEU A 218 8.35 0.97 -8.18
N PRO A 219 8.30 1.66 -9.34
CA PRO A 219 9.37 1.56 -10.34
C PRO A 219 10.74 1.94 -9.77
N LEU A 220 10.80 2.99 -8.94
CA LEU A 220 12.04 3.44 -8.31
C LEU A 220 12.58 2.38 -7.34
N LEU A 221 11.69 1.78 -6.53
CA LEU A 221 12.08 0.75 -5.57
C LEU A 221 12.59 -0.53 -6.26
N VAL A 222 11.92 -0.95 -7.33
CA VAL A 222 12.34 -2.12 -8.13
C VAL A 222 13.70 -1.86 -8.79
N ALA A 223 13.88 -0.69 -9.39
CA ALA A 223 15.15 -0.31 -10.02
C ALA A 223 16.28 -0.18 -8.99
N ALA A 224 16.01 0.38 -7.80
CA ALA A 224 16.99 0.44 -6.71
C ALA A 224 17.46 -0.96 -6.31
N ILE A 225 16.52 -1.87 -6.01
CA ILE A 225 16.83 -3.24 -5.61
C ILE A 225 17.57 -3.98 -6.74
N GLY A 226 17.09 -3.85 -7.98
CA GLY A 226 17.75 -4.44 -9.15
C GLY A 226 19.20 -3.99 -9.31
N ARG A 227 19.46 -2.69 -9.15
CA ARG A 227 20.83 -2.14 -9.18
C ARG A 227 21.72 -2.81 -8.14
N TYR A 228 21.29 -2.88 -6.88
CA TYR A 228 22.13 -3.45 -5.81
C TYR A 228 22.26 -4.98 -5.90
N MET A 229 21.29 -5.67 -6.53
CA MET A 229 21.43 -7.09 -6.86
C MET A 229 22.58 -7.32 -7.86
N GLU A 230 22.66 -6.51 -8.92
CA GLU A 230 23.62 -6.68 -10.02
C GLU A 230 24.99 -6.06 -9.75
N ASP A 231 25.04 -4.86 -9.16
CA ASP A 231 26.26 -4.07 -8.99
C ASP A 231 26.75 -4.14 -7.54
N ARG A 232 27.87 -4.85 -7.33
CA ARG A 232 28.53 -4.98 -6.01
C ARG A 232 29.22 -3.69 -5.58
N GLU A 233 29.75 -2.89 -6.51
CA GLU A 233 30.43 -1.64 -6.18
C GLU A 233 29.44 -0.59 -5.70
N ALA A 234 28.24 -0.54 -6.30
CA ALA A 234 27.17 0.34 -5.82
C ALA A 234 26.78 0.10 -4.36
N ARG A 235 26.95 -1.12 -3.83
CA ARG A 235 26.64 -1.46 -2.43
C ARG A 235 27.54 -0.72 -1.44
N ALA A 236 28.78 -0.40 -1.82
CA ALA A 236 29.67 0.39 -0.96
C ALA A 236 29.11 1.81 -0.71
N GLY A 237 28.32 2.35 -1.65
CA GLY A 237 27.61 3.61 -1.47
C GLY A 237 26.44 3.56 -0.48
N LEU A 238 26.11 2.37 0.07
CA LEU A 238 25.11 2.19 1.13
C LEU A 238 25.73 2.22 2.54
N LEU A 239 27.04 2.46 2.66
CA LEU A 239 27.64 2.67 3.97
C LEU A 239 26.99 3.90 4.64
N PRO A 240 26.61 3.80 5.92
CA PRO A 240 26.09 4.96 6.64
C PRO A 240 27.16 6.06 6.64
N ALA A 241 26.73 7.28 6.30
CA ALA A 241 27.55 8.48 6.39
C ALA A 241 27.85 8.82 7.86
#